data_AF-A0AAU2F129-F1
#
_entry.id   AF-A0AAU2F129-F1
#
_cell.length_a   1.000
_cell.length_b   1.000
_cell.length_c   1.000
_cell.angle_alpha   90.00
_cell.angle_beta   90.00
_cell.angle_gamma   90.00
#
_symmetry.space_group_name_H-M   'P 1'
#
loop_
_entity.id
_entity.type
_entity.pdbx_description
1 polymer ?
#
loop_
_entity_poly.entity_id
_entity_poly.type
_entity_poly.pdbx_seq_one_letter_code
_entity_poly.pdbx_strand_id
1 'polypeptide(L)'
;MASFDVNAARAQRLESFGRSWSFNLDGDTFTLPTELTRATAKALRKLDDNDVDGLLALLLGEEQFARFERHEVTMQDIAAILEAYGKETGLGLGEG
;
A
#
# COMPACT_ATOMS: atom_id res chain seq x y z
N MET A 1 -23.76 26.60 11.27
CA MET A 1 -22.74 25.61 11.65
C MET A 1 -22.26 24.98 10.35
N ALA A 2 -21.02 25.21 9.96
CA ALA A 2 -20.49 24.62 8.73
C ALA A 2 -20.26 23.12 8.99
N SER A 3 -21.07 22.29 8.35
CA SER A 3 -20.89 20.83 8.31
C SER A 3 -19.50 20.56 7.75
N PHE A 4 -18.65 19.85 8.50
CA PHE A 4 -17.33 19.47 8.00
C PHE A 4 -17.53 18.37 6.95
N ASP A 5 -17.49 18.76 5.67
CA ASP A 5 -17.74 17.86 4.56
C ASP A 5 -16.49 17.02 4.29
N VAL A 6 -16.53 15.78 4.74
CA VAL A 6 -15.44 14.80 4.58
C VAL A 6 -15.10 14.58 3.10
N ASN A 7 -16.07 14.77 2.21
CA ASN A 7 -15.87 14.70 0.76
C ASN A 7 -15.00 15.85 0.23
N ALA A 8 -15.18 17.08 0.73
CA ALA A 8 -14.36 18.22 0.34
C ALA A 8 -12.91 18.07 0.82
N ALA A 9 -12.70 17.55 2.04
CA ALA A 9 -11.38 17.22 2.55
C ALA A 9 -10.70 16.06 1.79
N ARG A 10 -11.48 15.09 1.28
CA ARG A 10 -11.00 13.99 0.44
C ARG A 10 -10.61 14.46 -0.96
N ALA A 11 -11.42 15.34 -1.57
CA ALA A 11 -11.15 15.94 -2.88
C ALA A 11 -9.90 16.83 -2.84
N GLN A 12 -9.73 17.63 -1.78
CA GLN A 12 -8.54 18.47 -1.61
C GLN A 12 -7.26 17.66 -1.29
N ARG A 13 -7.39 16.44 -0.74
CA ARG A 13 -6.29 15.46 -0.61
C ARG A 13 -5.88 14.85 -1.94
N LEU A 14 -6.83 14.61 -2.85
CA LEU A 14 -6.57 14.02 -4.16
C LEU A 14 -5.77 14.96 -5.07
N GLU A 15 -5.89 16.28 -4.90
CA GLU A 15 -5.11 17.28 -5.64
C GLU A 15 -3.71 17.53 -5.03
N SER A 16 -3.45 17.03 -3.82
CA SER A 16 -2.20 17.20 -3.09
C SER A 16 -1.55 15.84 -2.83
N PHE A 17 -0.68 15.43 -3.76
CA PHE A 17 0.24 14.29 -3.82
C PHE A 17 1.04 13.88 -2.55
N GLY A 18 0.71 14.37 -1.37
CA GLY A 18 1.59 14.29 -0.20
C GLY A 18 1.30 13.12 0.72
N ARG A 19 1.47 11.86 0.28
CA ARG A 19 1.84 10.65 1.09
C ARG A 19 1.46 9.30 0.44
N SER A 20 1.90 9.05 -0.78
CA SER A 20 1.99 7.70 -1.34
C SER A 20 3.47 7.35 -1.54
N TRP A 21 3.87 6.15 -1.12
CA TRP A 21 5.22 5.65 -1.32
C TRP A 21 5.26 4.93 -2.66
N SER A 22 6.27 5.22 -3.48
CA SER A 22 6.34 4.73 -4.85
C SER A 22 7.61 3.93 -5.04
N PHE A 23 7.53 2.81 -5.76
CA PHE A 23 8.70 2.03 -6.14
C PHE A 23 8.64 1.66 -7.62
N ASN A 24 9.80 1.36 -8.18
CA ASN A 24 9.93 0.96 -9.57
C ASN A 24 10.37 -0.50 -9.63
N LEU A 25 9.67 -1.30 -10.45
CA LEU A 25 9.95 -2.72 -10.65
C LEU A 25 9.91 -2.97 -12.15
N ASP A 26 11.06 -3.37 -12.71
CA ASP A 26 11.21 -3.72 -14.13
C ASP A 26 10.59 -2.67 -15.10
N GLY A 27 10.78 -1.38 -14.79
CA GLY A 27 10.27 -0.26 -15.59
C GLY A 27 8.83 0.16 -15.32
N ASP A 28 8.06 -0.61 -14.53
CA ASP A 28 6.72 -0.23 -14.10
C ASP A 28 6.75 0.47 -12.73
N THR A 29 5.90 1.48 -12.55
CA THR A 29 5.85 2.26 -11.30
C THR A 29 4.63 1.87 -10.51
N PHE A 30 4.89 1.41 -9.29
CA PHE A 30 3.85 1.00 -8.34
C PHE A 30 3.77 1.99 -7.20
N THR A 31 2.56 2.19 -6.68
CA THR A 31 2.29 3.10 -5.57
C THR A 31 1.58 2.38 -4.43
N LEU A 32 2.15 2.53 -3.23
CA LEU A 32 1.60 2.04 -1.97
C LEU A 32 1.08 3.23 -1.14
N PRO A 33 -0.02 3.06 -0.40
CA PRO A 33 -0.52 4.09 0.50
C PRO A 33 0.42 4.24 1.70
N THR A 34 0.86 5.44 2.10
CA THR A 34 1.61 5.58 3.38
C THR A 34 0.69 5.79 4.58
N GLU A 35 -0.63 5.77 4.38
CA GLU A 35 -1.65 5.79 5.42
C GLU A 35 -2.65 4.66 5.14
N LEU A 36 -2.77 3.70 6.05
CA LEU A 36 -3.74 2.62 5.91
C LEU A 36 -5.13 3.08 6.34
N THR A 37 -6.12 2.87 5.49
CA THR A 37 -7.52 3.08 5.90
C THR A 37 -7.91 2.02 6.94
N ARG A 38 -8.91 2.32 7.78
CA ARG A 38 -9.45 1.36 8.76
C ARG A 38 -9.95 0.07 8.10
N ALA A 39 -10.42 0.14 6.86
CA ALA A 39 -10.83 -1.03 6.09
C ALA A 39 -9.61 -1.89 5.70
N THR A 40 -8.56 -1.27 5.16
CA THR A 40 -7.30 -1.95 4.80
C THR A 40 -6.65 -2.56 6.04
N ALA A 41 -6.50 -1.82 7.14
CA ALA A 41 -5.94 -2.34 8.39
C ALA A 41 -6.73 -3.52 8.96
N LYS A 42 -8.06 -3.52 8.82
CA LYS A 42 -8.91 -4.65 9.24
C LYS A 42 -8.73 -5.87 8.34
N ALA A 43 -8.54 -5.66 7.04
CA ALA A 43 -8.30 -6.72 6.07
C ALA A 43 -6.90 -7.33 6.26
N LEU A 44 -5.88 -6.50 6.49
CA LEU A 44 -4.52 -6.94 6.81
C LEU A 44 -4.48 -7.84 8.04
N ARG A 45 -5.22 -7.48 9.11
CA ARG A 45 -5.32 -8.32 10.31
C ARG A 45 -5.98 -9.68 10.08
N LYS A 46 -6.66 -9.88 8.96
CA LYS A 46 -7.28 -11.16 8.60
C LYS A 46 -6.39 -12.02 7.72
N LEU A 47 -5.31 -11.47 7.17
CA LEU A 47 -4.35 -12.24 6.40
C LEU A 47 -3.51 -13.10 7.34
N ASP A 48 -3.13 -14.28 6.86
CA ASP A 48 -2.11 -15.09 7.49
C ASP A 48 -0.72 -14.47 7.26
N ASP A 49 0.24 -14.79 8.11
CA ASP A 49 1.63 -14.33 7.98
C ASP A 49 2.26 -14.77 6.65
N ASN A 50 1.75 -15.86 6.07
CA ASN A 50 2.19 -16.41 4.80
C ASN A 50 1.44 -15.84 3.58
N ASP A 51 0.36 -15.07 3.78
CA ASP A 51 -0.48 -14.50 2.71
C ASP A 51 0.09 -13.16 2.20
N VAL A 52 1.32 -13.22 1.67
CA VAL A 52 2.03 -12.09 1.07
C VAL A 52 1.31 -11.54 -0.17
N ASP A 53 0.72 -12.45 -0.94
CA ASP A 53 -0.07 -12.12 -2.14
C ASP A 53 -1.29 -11.26 -1.78
N GLY A 54 -2.07 -11.71 -0.79
CA GLY A 54 -3.21 -10.97 -0.27
C GLY A 54 -2.81 -9.62 0.34
N LEU A 55 -1.66 -9.55 0.99
CA LEU A 55 -1.10 -8.30 1.51
C LEU A 55 -0.83 -7.30 0.38
N LEU A 56 -0.10 -7.74 -0.64
CA LEU A 56 0.23 -6.91 -1.81
C LEU A 56 -1.03 -6.48 -2.56
N ALA A 57 -2.01 -7.37 -2.74
CA ALA A 57 -3.29 -7.05 -3.36
C ALA A 57 -4.06 -5.98 -2.58
N LEU A 58 -4.01 -5.99 -1.24
CA LEU A 58 -4.66 -4.97 -0.41
C LEU A 58 -3.95 -3.62 -0.44
N LEU A 59 -2.62 -3.61 -0.57
CA LEU A 59 -1.82 -2.38 -0.59
C LEU A 59 -1.80 -1.72 -1.98
N LEU A 60 -1.58 -2.52 -3.03
CA LEU A 60 -1.52 -2.06 -4.42
C LEU A 60 -2.91 -1.86 -5.02
N GLY A 61 -3.90 -2.65 -4.57
CA GLY A 61 -5.20 -2.77 -5.23
C GLY A 61 -5.14 -3.73 -6.43
N GLU A 62 -6.29 -4.27 -6.82
CA GLU A 62 -6.42 -5.32 -7.86
C GLU A 62 -5.76 -4.95 -9.19
N GLU A 63 -5.86 -3.69 -9.63
CA GLU A 63 -5.31 -3.27 -10.93
C GLU A 63 -3.77 -3.22 -10.95
N GLN A 64 -3.15 -2.67 -9.90
CA GLN A 64 -1.68 -2.63 -9.80
C GLN A 64 -1.14 -4.02 -9.46
N PHE A 65 -1.85 -4.76 -8.62
CA PHE A 65 -1.46 -6.12 -8.24
C PHE A 65 -1.42 -7.06 -9.46
N ALA A 66 -2.43 -7.02 -10.33
CA ALA A 66 -2.44 -7.81 -11.56
C ALA A 66 -1.30 -7.44 -12.54
N ARG A 67 -0.69 -6.25 -12.41
CA ARG A 67 0.54 -5.90 -13.15
C ARG A 67 1.77 -6.42 -12.43
N PHE A 68 1.82 -6.26 -11.12
CA PHE A 68 2.88 -6.76 -10.25
C PHE A 68 3.08 -8.28 -10.43
N GLU A 69 2.00 -9.07 -10.48
CA GLU A 69 2.05 -10.52 -10.72
C GLU A 69 2.63 -10.91 -12.08
N ARG A 70 2.66 -10.01 -13.05
CA ARG A 70 3.24 -10.28 -14.39
C ARG A 70 4.76 -10.12 -14.40
N HIS A 71 5.31 -9.47 -13.38
CA HIS A 71 6.75 -9.37 -13.20
C HIS A 71 7.26 -10.61 -12.48
N GLU A 72 8.46 -11.06 -12.86
CA GLU A 72 9.15 -12.11 -12.12
C GLU A 72 9.73 -11.54 -10.82
N VAL A 73 8.90 -11.48 -9.78
CA VAL A 73 9.27 -10.95 -8.45
C VAL A 73 9.57 -12.11 -7.51
N THR A 74 10.73 -12.10 -6.86
CA THR A 74 11.07 -13.13 -5.87
C THR A 74 10.59 -12.74 -4.47
N MET A 75 10.51 -13.70 -3.56
CA MET A 75 10.23 -13.42 -2.14
C MET A 75 11.25 -12.46 -1.52
N GLN A 76 12.50 -12.44 -2.00
CA GLN A 76 13.52 -11.51 -1.52
C GLN A 76 13.23 -10.08 -1.96
N ASP A 77 12.80 -9.89 -3.20
CA ASP A 77 12.39 -8.58 -3.72
C ASP A 77 11.18 -8.06 -2.95
N ILE A 78 10.19 -8.92 -2.71
CA ILE A 78 9.00 -8.55 -1.93
C ILE A 78 9.38 -8.15 -0.50
N ALA A 79 10.24 -8.94 0.17
CA ALA A 79 10.73 -8.61 1.50
C ALA A 79 11.47 -7.25 1.52
N ALA A 80 12.31 -6.98 0.52
CA ALA A 80 13.01 -5.71 0.39
C ALA A 80 12.04 -4.52 0.18
N ILE A 81 11.00 -4.71 -0.63
CA ILE A 81 9.96 -3.69 -0.85
C ILE A 81 9.18 -3.42 0.45
N LEU A 82 8.74 -4.46 1.14
CA LEU A 82 7.98 -4.34 2.39
C LEU A 82 8.82 -3.74 3.52
N GLU A 83 10.09 -4.11 3.62
CA GLU A 83 11.04 -3.54 4.58
C GLU A 83 11.25 -2.04 4.32
N ALA A 84 11.55 -1.66 3.07
CA ALA A 84 11.72 -0.26 2.69
C ALA A 84 10.45 0.56 2.95
N TYR A 85 9.30 0.04 2.53
CA TYR A 85 7.99 0.65 2.77
C TYR A 85 7.71 0.82 4.27
N GLY A 86 7.91 -0.23 5.08
CA GLY A 86 7.68 -0.18 6.53
C GLY A 86 8.59 0.83 7.22
N LYS A 87 9.86 0.90 6.82
CA LYS A 87 10.86 1.83 7.35
C LYS A 87 10.54 3.29 7.03
N GLU A 88 10.09 3.57 5.81
CA GLU A 88 9.83 4.95 5.38
C GLU A 88 8.45 5.47 5.78
N THR A 89 7.44 4.59 5.87
CA THR A 89 6.07 4.98 6.22
C THR A 89 5.76 4.83 7.71
N GLY A 90 6.59 4.08 8.45
CA GLY A 90 6.33 3.70 9.85
C GLY A 90 5.22 2.65 9.99
N LEU A 91 4.68 2.15 8.88
CA LEU A 91 3.70 1.06 8.82
C LEU A 91 4.45 -0.27 8.73
N GLY A 92 5.31 -0.56 9.71
CA GLY A 92 6.02 -1.83 9.78
C GLY A 92 5.05 -3.00 9.77
N LEU A 93 5.00 -3.73 8.66
CA LEU A 93 4.21 -4.95 8.49
C LEU A 93 5.02 -6.12 9.07
N GLY A 94 5.17 -6.12 10.39
CA GLY A 94 5.87 -7.18 11.12
C GLY A 94 7.16 -6.71 11.79
N GLU A 95 7.03 -6.27 13.05
CA GLU A 95 8.07 -6.40 14.06
C GLU A 95 7.36 -6.93 15.32
N GLY A 96 7.52 -8.22 15.58
CA GLY A 96 7.00 -8.95 16.73
C GLY A 96 7.86 -10.16 17.03
#